data_AF-A0A1G1W447-F1
#
_entry.id   AF-A0A1G1W447-F1
#
_cell.length_a   1.000
_cell.length_b   1.000
_cell.length_c   1.000
_cell.angle_alpha   90.00
_cell.angle_beta   90.00
_cell.angle_gamma   90.00
#
_symmetry.space_group_name_H-M   'P 1'
#
loop_
_entity.id
_entity.type
_entity.pdbx_description
1 polymer ?
#
loop_
_entity_poly.entity_id
_entity_poly.type
_entity_poly.pdbx_seq_one_letter_code
_entity_poly.pdbx_strand_id
1 'polypeptide(L)'
;MKTQIITVLTAFLLVFAMAAPDVSAQTVPSFPTCANPQGTVTASYSEGDHGVPGNTGTNTGSDTVFELSGDTTMQCFCADNGDGTQTNWWHAASLTDEEVQILKNQGWIVVPNGELWGLAEGEWLTFSSPYACPASNKSDNNSSDNNNSSGDVLGASTDPGGSVLGLASTGNIAMIYGLAGVGVLSLLAGFLLRKISLP
;
A
#
# COMPACT_ATOMS: atom_id res chain seq x y z
N MET A 1 52.94 -10.51 -6.39
CA MET A 1 51.67 -11.02 -6.95
C MET A 1 50.52 -11.00 -5.93
N LYS A 2 50.66 -11.60 -4.73
CA LYS A 2 49.60 -11.62 -3.70
C LYS A 2 49.07 -10.23 -3.31
N THR A 3 49.95 -9.24 -3.12
CA THR A 3 49.57 -7.87 -2.75
C THR A 3 48.76 -7.17 -3.85
N GLN A 4 49.12 -7.37 -5.12
CA GLN A 4 48.42 -6.77 -6.27
C GLN A 4 46.99 -7.31 -6.43
N ILE A 5 46.77 -8.62 -6.17
CA ILE A 5 45.44 -9.23 -6.24
C ILE A 5 44.53 -8.69 -5.13
N ILE A 6 45.07 -8.52 -3.92
CA ILE A 6 44.30 -7.96 -2.79
C ILE A 6 43.87 -6.52 -3.12
N THR A 7 44.77 -5.68 -3.63
CA THR A 7 44.47 -4.28 -3.96
C THR A 7 43.40 -4.15 -5.05
N VAL A 8 43.43 -5.01 -6.08
CA VAL A 8 42.41 -5.00 -7.15
C VAL A 8 41.04 -5.42 -6.61
N LEU A 9 40.98 -6.43 -5.74
CA LEU A 9 39.74 -6.86 -5.10
C LEU A 9 39.17 -5.80 -4.15
N THR A 10 40.04 -5.11 -3.39
CA THR A 10 39.57 -4.02 -2.50
C THR A 10 39.05 -2.84 -3.32
N ALA A 11 39.76 -2.46 -4.40
CA ALA A 11 39.33 -1.38 -5.28
C ALA A 11 38.01 -1.70 -6.00
N PHE A 12 37.83 -2.94 -6.48
CA PHE A 12 36.60 -3.38 -7.13
C PHE A 12 35.41 -3.34 -6.17
N LEU A 13 35.59 -3.78 -4.92
CA LEU A 13 34.54 -3.76 -3.91
C LEU A 13 34.17 -2.33 -3.48
N LEU A 14 35.15 -1.42 -3.42
CA LEU A 14 34.95 0.00 -3.12
C LEU A 14 34.18 0.72 -4.23
N VAL A 15 34.49 0.44 -5.50
CA VAL A 15 33.74 1.00 -6.65
C VAL A 15 32.30 0.49 -6.67
N PHE A 16 32.06 -0.78 -6.35
CA PHE A 16 30.71 -1.34 -6.31
C PHE A 16 29.88 -0.77 -5.16
N ALA A 17 30.49 -0.50 -4.00
CA ALA A 17 29.82 0.12 -2.86
C ALA A 17 29.41 1.59 -3.12
N MET A 18 30.11 2.30 -4.00
CA MET A 18 29.75 3.68 -4.40
C MET A 18 28.70 3.75 -5.52
N ALA A 19 28.35 2.62 -6.15
CA ALA A 19 27.39 2.55 -7.25
C ALA A 19 25.97 2.16 -6.79
N ALA A 20 25.66 2.29 -5.50
CA ALA A 20 24.31 2.06 -5.02
C ALA A 20 23.38 3.18 -5.55
N PRO A 21 22.29 2.85 -6.25
CA PRO A 21 21.30 3.86 -6.62
C PRO A 21 20.61 4.39 -5.36
N ASP A 22 20.21 5.66 -5.40
CA ASP A 22 19.33 6.23 -4.38
C ASP A 22 17.99 5.47 -4.37
N VAL A 23 17.64 4.93 -3.21
CA VAL A 23 16.33 4.29 -2.99
C VAL A 23 15.39 5.36 -2.45
N SER A 24 14.58 5.94 -3.34
CA SER A 24 13.48 6.82 -2.93
C SER A 24 12.30 5.98 -2.45
N ALA A 25 12.05 5.98 -1.14
CA ALA A 25 10.83 5.43 -0.57
C ALA A 25 9.78 6.54 -0.50
N GLN A 26 8.66 6.37 -1.21
CA GLN A 26 7.59 7.37 -1.16
C GLN A 26 6.86 7.30 0.18
N THR A 27 6.73 8.45 0.84
CA THR A 27 6.01 8.55 2.12
C THR A 27 4.52 8.76 1.86
N VAL A 28 3.73 7.72 2.07
CA VAL A 28 2.27 7.79 1.98
C VAL A 28 1.70 8.61 3.15
N PRO A 29 0.76 9.54 2.92
CA PRO A 29 0.06 10.24 4.00
C PRO A 29 -0.62 9.29 4.97
N SER A 30 -0.77 9.70 6.23
CA SER A 30 -1.55 8.93 7.19
C SER A 30 -3.04 9.14 6.94
N PHE A 31 -3.79 8.04 6.80
CA PHE A 31 -5.24 8.05 6.72
C PHE A 31 -5.83 7.50 8.03
N PRO A 32 -6.87 8.13 8.59
CA PRO A 32 -7.67 7.51 9.65
C PRO A 32 -8.41 6.29 9.10
N THR A 33 -9.14 5.59 9.96
CA THR A 33 -9.95 4.45 9.54
C THR A 33 -11.44 4.80 9.53
N CYS A 34 -12.22 4.15 8.69
CA CYS A 34 -13.68 4.30 8.70
C CYS A 34 -14.34 3.87 10.03
N ALA A 35 -13.64 3.09 10.85
CA ALA A 35 -14.09 2.76 12.21
C ALA A 35 -13.99 3.95 13.19
N ASN A 36 -13.08 4.89 12.92
CA ASN A 36 -12.91 6.11 13.70
C ASN A 36 -12.54 7.27 12.76
N PRO A 37 -13.49 7.72 11.92
CA PRO A 37 -13.20 8.68 10.87
C PRO A 37 -12.82 10.04 11.47
N GLN A 38 -11.98 10.77 10.74
CA GLN A 38 -11.56 12.14 11.07
C GLN A 38 -11.79 13.03 9.85
N GLY A 39 -11.67 14.34 10.02
CA GLY A 39 -11.83 15.32 8.94
C GLY A 39 -13.26 15.88 8.85
N THR A 40 -13.53 16.54 7.73
CA THR A 40 -14.81 17.20 7.47
C THR A 40 -15.62 16.37 6.48
N VAL A 41 -16.89 16.10 6.79
CA VAL A 41 -17.78 15.40 5.86
C VAL A 41 -18.10 16.31 4.67
N THR A 42 -17.75 15.88 3.46
CA THR A 42 -18.03 16.61 2.21
C THR A 42 -19.22 16.03 1.45
N ALA A 43 -19.48 14.74 1.62
CA ALA A 43 -20.66 14.07 1.11
C ALA A 43 -21.08 12.93 2.05
N SER A 44 -22.40 12.73 2.18
CA SER A 44 -22.95 11.60 2.94
C SER A 44 -24.28 11.19 2.32
N TYR A 45 -24.36 9.91 1.99
CA TYR A 45 -25.51 9.28 1.36
C TYR A 45 -25.91 8.08 2.22
N SER A 46 -27.16 8.05 2.67
CA SER A 46 -27.68 6.94 3.48
C SER A 46 -27.99 5.70 2.65
N GLU A 47 -28.18 5.86 1.35
CA GLU A 47 -28.49 4.81 0.38
C GLU A 47 -28.15 5.32 -1.03
N GLY A 48 -27.95 4.40 -1.98
CA GLY A 48 -27.70 4.72 -3.38
C GLY A 48 -26.78 3.72 -4.07
N ASP A 49 -26.52 3.98 -5.35
CA ASP A 49 -25.50 3.29 -6.13
C ASP A 49 -24.17 4.06 -6.01
N HIS A 50 -23.14 3.37 -5.56
CA HIS A 50 -21.82 3.94 -5.28
C HIS A 50 -20.72 3.23 -6.06
N GLY A 51 -19.79 4.03 -6.58
CA GLY A 51 -18.56 3.56 -7.18
C GLY A 51 -17.52 3.23 -6.12
N VAL A 52 -16.76 2.16 -6.34
CA VAL A 52 -15.53 1.85 -5.61
C VAL A 52 -14.41 1.76 -6.64
N PRO A 53 -13.35 2.59 -6.59
CA PRO A 53 -12.26 2.55 -7.56
C PRO A 53 -11.64 1.16 -7.66
N GLY A 54 -11.37 0.73 -8.90
CA GLY A 54 -10.86 -0.63 -9.17
C GLY A 54 -11.93 -1.73 -9.19
N ASN A 55 -13.16 -1.43 -8.79
CA ASN A 55 -14.31 -2.32 -8.92
C ASN A 55 -15.21 -1.84 -10.07
N THR A 56 -15.61 -2.75 -10.97
CA THR A 56 -16.53 -2.44 -12.08
C THR A 56 -18.00 -2.75 -11.76
N GLY A 57 -18.25 -3.35 -10.60
CA GLY A 57 -19.59 -3.61 -10.09
C GLY A 57 -20.27 -2.35 -9.59
N THR A 58 -21.59 -2.32 -9.75
CA THR A 58 -22.46 -1.35 -9.06
C THR A 58 -22.64 -1.82 -7.62
N ASN A 59 -22.26 -0.99 -6.65
CA ASN A 59 -22.40 -1.32 -5.24
C ASN A 59 -23.54 -0.49 -4.66
N THR A 60 -24.53 -1.15 -4.05
CA THR A 60 -25.65 -0.45 -3.40
C THR A 60 -25.42 -0.39 -1.90
N GLY A 61 -25.70 0.76 -1.29
CA GLY A 61 -25.56 0.94 0.15
C GLY A 61 -25.40 2.39 0.56
N SER A 62 -24.82 2.62 1.74
CA SER A 62 -24.52 3.95 2.26
C SER A 62 -23.06 4.33 1.97
N ASP A 63 -22.78 5.61 1.81
CA ASP A 63 -21.43 6.11 1.56
C ASP A 63 -21.21 7.44 2.27
N THR A 64 -20.03 7.65 2.85
CA THR A 64 -19.65 8.93 3.44
C THR A 64 -18.21 9.28 3.09
N VAL A 65 -18.02 10.51 2.63
CA VAL A 65 -16.73 11.04 2.17
C VAL A 65 -16.26 12.11 3.15
N PHE A 66 -15.01 11.96 3.59
CA PHE A 66 -14.33 12.82 4.55
C PHE A 66 -13.12 13.49 3.89
N GLU A 67 -13.12 14.81 3.83
CA GLU A 67 -11.93 15.59 3.51
C GLU A 67 -11.02 15.66 4.74
N LEU A 68 -9.79 15.16 4.59
CA LEU A 68 -8.78 15.13 5.65
C LEU A 68 -7.85 16.33 5.53
N SER A 69 -7.49 16.67 4.29
CA SER A 69 -6.74 17.86 3.89
C SER A 69 -7.07 18.19 2.43
N GLY A 70 -6.55 19.29 1.90
CA GLY A 70 -6.80 19.68 0.50
C GLY A 70 -6.32 18.64 -0.53
N ASP A 71 -5.36 17.78 -0.16
CA ASP A 71 -4.79 16.76 -1.05
C ASP A 71 -5.20 15.33 -0.66
N THR A 72 -5.94 15.14 0.44
CA THR A 72 -6.30 13.80 0.93
C THR A 72 -7.75 13.69 1.33
N THR A 73 -8.40 12.63 0.86
CA THR A 73 -9.81 12.32 1.13
C THR A 73 -9.94 10.85 1.51
N MET A 74 -10.90 10.52 2.35
CA MET A 74 -11.24 9.15 2.70
C MET A 74 -12.73 8.93 2.45
N GLN A 75 -13.05 7.86 1.73
CA GLN A 75 -14.41 7.41 1.48
C GLN A 75 -14.67 6.14 2.29
N CYS A 76 -15.82 6.09 2.93
CA CYS A 76 -16.30 4.97 3.73
C CYS A 76 -17.60 4.46 3.13
N PHE A 77 -17.48 3.44 2.29
CA PHE A 77 -18.61 2.79 1.66
C PHE A 77 -19.05 1.57 2.49
N CYS A 78 -20.36 1.43 2.66
CA CYS A 78 -21.00 0.31 3.33
C CYS A 78 -22.13 -0.24 2.49
N ALA A 79 -21.90 -1.42 1.92
CA ALA A 79 -22.86 -2.11 1.08
C ALA A 79 -24.06 -2.63 1.89
N ASP A 80 -25.18 -2.83 1.20
CA ASP A 80 -26.40 -3.36 1.79
C ASP A 80 -26.26 -4.77 2.37
N ASN A 81 -25.29 -5.54 1.88
CA ASN A 81 -24.96 -6.88 2.38
C ASN A 81 -24.06 -6.86 3.63
N GLY A 82 -23.66 -5.67 4.11
CA GLY A 82 -22.80 -5.49 5.27
C GLY A 82 -21.30 -5.40 4.97
N ASP A 83 -20.89 -5.62 3.71
CA ASP A 83 -19.49 -5.46 3.32
C ASP A 83 -19.10 -3.98 3.27
N GLY A 84 -18.01 -3.62 3.92
CA GLY A 84 -17.48 -2.26 3.89
C GLY A 84 -16.22 -2.14 3.05
N THR A 85 -16.04 -0.99 2.42
CA THR A 85 -14.79 -0.62 1.76
C THR A 85 -14.39 0.79 2.19
N GLN A 86 -13.17 0.91 2.70
CA GLN A 86 -12.51 2.20 2.86
C GLN A 86 -11.69 2.47 1.61
N THR A 87 -11.84 3.64 1.00
CA THR A 87 -10.99 4.12 -0.09
C THR A 87 -10.25 5.37 0.35
N ASN A 88 -8.93 5.30 0.33
CA ASN A 88 -8.04 6.44 0.58
C ASN A 88 -7.69 7.10 -0.75
N TRP A 89 -7.87 8.41 -0.82
CA TRP A 89 -7.65 9.23 -2.00
C TRP A 89 -6.51 10.22 -1.73
N TRP A 90 -5.52 10.27 -2.63
CA TRP A 90 -4.41 11.20 -2.58
C TRP A 90 -4.27 11.94 -3.91
N HIS A 91 -4.36 13.28 -3.89
CA HIS A 91 -4.21 14.13 -5.07
C HIS A 91 -2.79 14.05 -5.61
N ALA A 92 -2.67 13.74 -6.91
CA ALA A 92 -1.39 13.47 -7.53
C ALA A 92 -0.59 14.73 -7.87
N ALA A 93 -1.12 15.94 -7.71
CA ALA A 93 -0.38 17.16 -8.06
C ALA A 93 0.90 17.38 -7.23
N SER A 94 1.00 16.75 -6.06
CA SER A 94 2.20 16.79 -5.23
C SER A 94 3.24 15.71 -5.58
N LEU A 95 2.94 14.85 -6.56
CA LEU A 95 3.72 13.67 -6.90
C LEU A 95 4.40 13.80 -8.26
N THR A 96 5.59 13.22 -8.35
CA THR A 96 6.33 12.98 -9.58
C THR A 96 5.86 11.69 -10.26
N ASP A 97 6.09 11.56 -11.57
CA ASP A 97 5.76 10.36 -12.33
C ASP A 97 6.42 9.09 -11.74
N GLU A 98 7.65 9.21 -11.25
CA GLU A 98 8.37 8.14 -10.57
C GLU A 98 7.66 7.69 -9.28
N GLU A 99 7.21 8.63 -8.45
CA GLU A 99 6.47 8.33 -7.22
C GLU A 99 5.12 7.67 -7.52
N VAL A 100 4.41 8.14 -8.55
CA VAL A 100 3.18 7.51 -9.03
C VAL A 100 3.44 6.07 -9.45
N GLN A 101 4.52 5.77 -10.19
CA GLN A 101 4.85 4.38 -10.54
C GLN A 101 5.18 3.52 -9.31
N ILE A 102 5.89 4.07 -8.32
CA ILE A 102 6.18 3.36 -7.07
C ILE A 102 4.88 2.99 -6.36
N LEU A 103 3.94 3.93 -6.24
CA LEU A 103 2.65 3.71 -5.58
C LEU A 103 1.78 2.71 -6.36
N LYS A 104 1.76 2.78 -7.70
CA LYS A 104 1.07 1.79 -8.53
C LYS A 104 1.59 0.37 -8.29
N ASN A 105 2.91 0.21 -8.17
CA ASN A 105 3.52 -1.09 -7.83
C ASN A 105 3.16 -1.56 -6.41
N GLN A 106 2.73 -0.67 -5.52
CA GLN A 106 2.21 -0.97 -4.19
C GLN A 106 0.69 -1.22 -4.16
N GLY A 107 0.02 -1.17 -5.31
CA GLY A 107 -1.42 -1.44 -5.43
C GLY A 107 -2.30 -0.21 -5.47
N TRP A 108 -1.74 1.00 -5.52
CA TRP A 108 -2.52 2.22 -5.75
C TRP A 108 -3.04 2.26 -7.20
N ILE A 109 -4.26 2.75 -7.37
CA ILE A 109 -4.92 2.88 -8.67
C ILE A 109 -4.97 4.36 -9.03
N VAL A 110 -4.61 4.68 -10.28
CA VAL A 110 -4.71 6.05 -10.79
C VAL A 110 -6.11 6.31 -11.32
N VAL A 111 -6.72 7.40 -10.86
CA VAL A 111 -7.97 7.97 -11.35
C VAL A 111 -7.64 9.26 -12.08
N PRO A 112 -7.74 9.31 -13.42
CA PRO A 112 -7.29 10.46 -14.21
C PRO A 112 -8.04 11.77 -13.96
N ASN A 113 -9.29 11.69 -13.48
CA ASN A 113 -10.08 12.87 -13.12
C ASN A 113 -10.92 12.61 -11.86
N GLY A 114 -10.58 13.29 -10.76
CA GLY A 114 -11.31 13.25 -9.50
C GLY A 114 -12.71 13.88 -9.55
N GLU A 115 -13.01 14.79 -10.48
CA GLU A 115 -14.33 15.44 -10.55
C GLU A 115 -15.46 14.44 -10.80
N LEU A 116 -15.18 13.39 -11.56
CA LEU A 116 -16.12 12.30 -11.83
C LEU A 116 -16.50 11.52 -10.55
N TRP A 117 -15.72 11.72 -9.49
CA TRP A 117 -15.89 11.12 -8.17
C TRP A 117 -16.25 12.16 -7.10
N GLY A 118 -16.61 13.39 -7.50
CA GLY A 118 -16.96 14.46 -6.57
C GLY A 118 -15.77 15.06 -5.81
N LEU A 119 -14.55 14.84 -6.29
CA LEU A 119 -13.31 15.42 -5.74
C LEU A 119 -12.87 16.64 -6.55
N ALA A 120 -11.82 17.32 -6.07
CA ALA A 120 -11.18 18.39 -6.84
C ALA A 120 -10.63 17.88 -8.18
N GLU A 121 -10.57 18.78 -9.16
CA GLU A 121 -10.04 18.49 -10.50
C GLU A 121 -8.59 17.98 -10.44
N GLY A 122 -8.30 17.04 -11.34
CA GLY A 122 -6.96 16.49 -11.53
C GLY A 122 -6.88 14.99 -11.29
N GLU A 123 -5.65 14.49 -11.39
CA GLU A 123 -5.34 13.08 -11.17
C GLU A 123 -5.29 12.76 -9.67
N TRP A 124 -5.83 11.61 -9.30
CA TRP A 124 -5.81 11.08 -7.94
C TRP A 124 -5.27 9.66 -7.92
N LEU A 125 -4.58 9.28 -6.84
CA LEU A 125 -4.33 7.89 -6.53
C LEU A 125 -5.30 7.41 -5.46
N THR A 126 -5.74 6.16 -5.61
CA THR A 126 -6.66 5.52 -4.69
C THR A 126 -6.09 4.22 -4.17
N PHE A 127 -6.36 3.93 -2.90
CA PHE A 127 -6.07 2.63 -2.32
C PHE A 127 -7.27 2.19 -1.49
N SER A 128 -7.84 1.04 -1.84
CA SER A 128 -9.03 0.51 -1.19
C SER A 128 -8.70 -0.69 -0.31
N SER A 129 -9.34 -0.76 0.84
CA SER A 129 -9.19 -1.86 1.80
C SER A 129 -10.55 -2.23 2.39
N PRO A 130 -10.77 -3.51 2.75
CA PRO A 130 -12.00 -3.93 3.39
C PRO A 130 -12.17 -3.22 4.75
N TYR A 131 -13.41 -2.92 5.08
CA TYR A 131 -13.83 -2.26 6.31
C TYR A 131 -15.06 -2.98 6.88
N ALA A 132 -15.17 -3.05 8.20
CA ALA A 132 -16.34 -3.59 8.87
C ALA A 132 -17.36 -2.48 9.09
N CYS A 133 -18.47 -2.54 8.36
CA CYS A 133 -19.54 -1.56 8.53
C CYS A 133 -20.04 -1.51 9.96
N PRO A 134 -20.34 -0.31 10.49
CA PRO A 134 -21.02 -0.23 11.76
C PRO A 134 -22.37 -0.93 11.57
N ALA A 135 -22.83 -1.65 12.61
CA ALA A 135 -24.12 -2.32 12.55
C ALA A 135 -25.19 -1.32 12.13
N SER A 136 -25.63 -1.43 10.88
CA SER A 136 -26.69 -0.59 10.35
C SER A 136 -27.90 -0.88 11.23
N ASN A 137 -28.40 0.12 11.95
CA ASN A 137 -29.78 0.09 12.43
C ASN A 137 -30.71 0.22 11.20
N LYS A 138 -30.58 -0.66 10.21
CA LYS A 138 -31.71 -0.99 9.35
C LYS A 138 -32.70 -1.59 10.32
N SER A 139 -33.65 -0.77 10.76
CA SER A 139 -34.86 -1.27 11.41
C SER A 139 -35.57 -2.15 10.41
N ASP A 140 -35.13 -3.40 10.34
CA ASP A 140 -36.02 -4.49 10.00
C ASP A 140 -37.10 -4.42 11.08
N ASN A 141 -38.21 -3.77 10.76
CA ASN A 141 -39.46 -3.88 11.51
C ASN A 141 -39.95 -5.32 11.36
N ASN A 142 -39.25 -6.25 11.98
CA ASN A 142 -39.75 -7.58 12.23
C ASN A 142 -39.65 -7.85 13.73
N SER A 143 -40.82 -8.04 14.30
CA SER A 143 -41.07 -8.15 15.71
C SER A 143 -40.35 -9.35 16.33
N SER A 144 -39.96 -9.16 17.59
CA SER A 144 -39.68 -10.17 18.61
C SER A 144 -38.29 -10.81 18.56
N ASP A 145 -37.39 -10.37 19.46
CA ASP A 145 -37.12 -11.13 20.68
C ASP A 145 -36.15 -10.39 21.62
N ASN A 146 -36.47 -10.46 22.91
CA ASN A 146 -35.64 -9.97 24.00
C ASN A 146 -34.36 -10.80 24.08
N ASN A 147 -33.18 -10.17 24.04
CA ASN A 147 -32.07 -10.58 24.90
C ASN A 147 -31.00 -9.50 25.04
N ASN A 148 -30.72 -9.22 26.31
CA ASN A 148 -29.59 -8.44 26.80
C ASN A 148 -28.27 -9.13 26.39
N SER A 149 -27.48 -8.51 25.51
CA SER A 149 -26.10 -8.95 25.27
C SER A 149 -25.20 -7.73 25.10
N SER A 150 -24.23 -7.66 26.03
CA SER A 150 -23.16 -6.67 26.09
C SER A 150 -22.39 -6.59 24.78
N GLY A 151 -21.88 -5.39 24.50
CA GLY A 151 -21.19 -5.02 23.27
C GLY A 151 -20.10 -6.01 22.87
N ASP A 152 -20.21 -6.46 21.62
CA ASP A 152 -19.23 -7.31 20.98
C ASP A 152 -18.20 -6.41 20.28
N VAL A 153 -16.99 -6.39 20.82
CA VAL A 153 -15.83 -5.74 20.19
C VAL A 153 -15.35 -6.68 19.09
N LEU A 154 -15.96 -6.59 17.90
CA LEU A 154 -15.58 -7.36 16.71
C LEU A 154 -14.34 -6.76 16.05
N GLY A 155 -13.24 -6.76 16.79
CA GLY A 155 -11.88 -6.55 16.29
C GLY A 155 -11.24 -7.88 15.91
N ALA A 156 -11.75 -8.55 14.89
CA ALA A 156 -11.10 -9.72 14.31
C ALA A 156 -11.58 -9.94 12.88
N SER A 157 -11.00 -9.21 11.93
CA SER A 157 -10.95 -9.68 10.55
C SER A 157 -10.05 -10.91 10.52
N THR A 158 -10.64 -12.09 10.66
CA THR A 158 -9.97 -13.35 10.35
C THR A 158 -9.92 -13.51 8.84
N ASP A 159 -9.01 -12.79 8.21
CA ASP A 159 -8.56 -13.13 6.87
C ASP A 159 -7.29 -14.00 7.03
N PRO A 160 -7.28 -15.26 6.60
CA PRO A 160 -6.06 -16.08 6.52
C PRO A 160 -5.21 -15.66 5.31
N GLY A 161 -5.09 -14.35 5.09
CA GLY A 161 -4.28 -13.71 4.04
C GLY A 161 -3.02 -13.06 4.59
N GLY A 162 -2.62 -13.39 5.83
CA GLY A 162 -1.37 -12.98 6.46
C GLY A 162 -0.13 -13.60 5.81
N SER A 163 0.00 -13.48 4.50
CA SER A 163 1.31 -13.50 3.85
C SER A 163 1.90 -12.11 3.95
N VAL A 164 2.43 -11.77 5.12
CA VAL A 164 3.58 -10.87 5.21
C VAL A 164 4.82 -11.59 4.65
N LEU A 165 4.73 -12.01 3.40
CA LEU A 165 5.85 -11.97 2.48
C LEU A 165 5.89 -10.54 1.95
N GLY A 166 6.15 -9.59 2.85
CA GLY A 166 6.91 -8.43 2.48
C GLY A 166 8.27 -8.94 2.04
N LEU A 167 8.35 -9.49 0.83
CA LEU A 167 9.56 -9.36 0.06
C LEU A 167 9.82 -7.87 0.11
N ALA A 168 10.90 -7.48 0.80
CA ALA A 168 11.50 -6.20 0.54
C ALA A 168 11.45 -6.03 -0.98
N SER A 169 10.81 -4.93 -1.43
CA SER A 169 10.90 -4.49 -2.82
C SER A 169 12.38 -4.20 -3.05
N THR A 170 13.12 -5.27 -3.25
CA THR A 170 14.55 -5.28 -3.51
C THR A 170 14.58 -4.71 -4.90
N GLY A 171 15.06 -3.47 -4.98
CA GLY A 171 15.08 -2.71 -6.22
C GLY A 171 15.63 -3.56 -7.37
N ASN A 172 15.19 -3.24 -8.59
CA ASN A 172 15.59 -3.83 -9.88
C ASN A 172 16.22 -5.23 -9.81
N ILE A 173 15.52 -6.25 -10.30
CA ILE A 173 16.00 -7.64 -10.35
C ILE A 173 17.41 -7.80 -10.96
N ALA A 174 17.82 -6.91 -11.88
CA ALA A 174 19.18 -6.88 -12.43
C ALA A 174 20.24 -6.54 -11.37
N MET A 175 19.93 -5.67 -10.41
CA MET A 175 20.78 -5.33 -9.27
C MET A 175 20.92 -6.51 -8.31
N ILE A 176 19.83 -7.25 -8.05
CA ILE A 176 19.86 -8.45 -7.22
C ILE A 176 20.79 -9.51 -7.82
N TYR A 177 20.63 -9.79 -9.12
CA TYR A 177 21.53 -10.71 -9.82
C TYR A 177 22.98 -10.21 -9.86
N GLY A 178 23.18 -8.90 -10.00
CA GLY A 178 24.50 -8.28 -9.92
C GLY A 178 25.17 -8.53 -8.57
N LEU A 179 24.48 -8.25 -7.47
CA LEU A 179 24.98 -8.45 -6.11
C LEU A 179 25.23 -9.93 -5.80
N ALA A 180 24.33 -10.82 -6.21
CA ALA A 180 24.52 -12.27 -6.06
C ALA A 180 25.76 -12.75 -6.84
N GLY A 181 25.96 -12.26 -8.07
CA GLY A 181 27.13 -12.56 -8.88
C GLY A 181 28.43 -12.10 -8.24
N VAL A 182 28.46 -10.87 -7.69
CA VAL A 182 29.61 -10.36 -6.94
C VAL A 182 29.88 -11.20 -5.69
N GLY A 183 28.84 -11.66 -4.99
CA GLY A 183 28.96 -12.56 -3.83
C GLY A 183 29.60 -13.90 -4.18
N VAL A 184 29.19 -14.51 -5.30
CA VAL A 184 29.77 -15.79 -5.76
C VAL A 184 31.22 -15.60 -6.20
N LEU A 185 31.52 -14.52 -6.93
CA LEU A 185 32.89 -14.21 -7.36
C LEU A 185 33.83 -13.96 -6.18
N SER A 186 33.35 -13.29 -5.13
CA SER A 186 34.14 -13.04 -3.92
C SER A 186 34.39 -14.31 -3.11
N LEU A 187 33.43 -15.25 -3.04
CA LEU A 187 33.64 -16.58 -2.45
C LEU A 187 34.68 -17.41 -3.23
N LEU A 188 34.58 -17.42 -4.56
CA LEU A 188 35.54 -18.13 -5.43
C LEU A 188 36.95 -17.54 -5.31
N ALA A 189 37.06 -16.21 -5.28
CA ALA A 189 38.34 -15.53 -5.06
C ALA A 189 38.94 -15.88 -3.69
N GLY A 190 38.13 -15.90 -2.62
CA GLY A 190 38.57 -16.32 -1.29
C GLY A 190 39.08 -17.76 -1.26
N PHE A 191 38.41 -18.68 -1.98
CA PHE A 191 38.84 -20.07 -2.07
C PHE A 191 40.17 -20.23 -2.82
N LEU A 192 40.36 -19.50 -3.91
CA LEU A 192 41.61 -19.50 -4.69
C LEU A 192 42.78 -18.91 -3.90
N LEU A 193 42.55 -17.82 -3.14
CA LEU A 193 43.57 -17.23 -2.26
C LEU A 193 43.99 -18.19 -1.14
N ARG A 194 43.05 -18.95 -0.57
CA ARG A 194 43.35 -19.99 0.44
C ARG A 194 44.27 -21.07 -0.14
N LYS A 195 44.01 -21.50 -1.38
CA LYS A 195 44.81 -22.55 -2.06
C LYS A 195 46.23 -22.08 -2.41
N ILE A 196 46.41 -20.81 -2.72
CA ILE A 196 47.73 -20.21 -3.05
C ILE A 196 48.51 -19.80 -1.79
N SER A 197 47.86 -19.78 -0.61
CA SER A 197 48.48 -19.41 0.67
C SER A 197 48.85 -20.59 1.57
N LEU A 198 48.51 -21.82 1.19
CA LEU A 198 49.03 -23.03 1.82
C LEU A 198 50.37 -23.39 1.14
N PRO A 199 51.48 -23.51 1.91
CA PRO A 199 52.77 -23.93 1.38
C PRO A 199 52.76 -25.40 0.91
#